data_AF-A0A1Y2PEY0-F1
#
_entry.id   AF-A0A1Y2PEY0-F1
#
_cell.length_a   1.000
_cell.length_b   1.000
_cell.length_c   1.000
_cell.angle_alpha   90.00
_cell.angle_beta   90.00
_cell.angle_gamma   90.00
#
_symmetry.space_group_name_H-M   'P 1'
#
loop_
_entity.id
_entity.type
_entity.pdbx_description
1 polymer ?
#
loop_
_entity_poly.entity_id
_entity_poly.type
_entity_poly.pdbx_seq_one_letter_code
_entity_poly.pdbx_strand_id
1 'polypeptide(L)'
;MKKTILVFLIILYVSCSIDDPDYRYKLLPIQESETPQSFKFGEVDTIKVKYTLPNTCFSFHSLYYEYRDTTRIVAIRTLEKLEETCQEISVERELKFPVKVSQKEDYIFKFWKGKDSDGKDIFEEKIVLVEE
;
A
#
# COMPACT_ATOMS: atom_id res chain seq x y z
N MET A 1 -55.73 19.29 31.51
CA MET A 1 -55.77 17.99 30.79
C MET A 1 -54.54 17.90 29.89
N LYS A 2 -53.53 17.14 30.30
CA LYS A 2 -52.22 17.06 29.63
C LYS A 2 -52.09 15.65 29.03
N LYS A 3 -52.28 15.54 27.71
CA LYS A 3 -52.13 14.29 26.95
C LYS A 3 -50.68 14.19 26.51
N THR A 4 -49.90 13.31 27.14
CA THR A 4 -48.58 12.91 26.63
C THR A 4 -48.73 11.50 26.07
N ILE A 5 -48.79 11.40 24.75
CA ILE A 5 -48.72 10.14 24.00
C ILE A 5 -47.24 9.75 23.98
N LEU A 6 -46.89 8.69 24.70
CA LEU A 6 -45.56 8.08 24.65
C LEU A 6 -45.56 7.04 23.53
N VAL A 7 -45.04 7.43 22.36
CA VAL A 7 -44.80 6.52 21.24
C VAL A 7 -43.51 5.75 21.52
N PHE A 8 -43.62 4.45 21.77
CA PHE A 8 -42.48 3.55 21.91
C PHE A 8 -42.07 3.08 20.51
N LEU A 9 -41.06 3.74 19.94
CA LEU A 9 -40.49 3.36 18.64
C LEU A 9 -39.48 2.23 18.87
N ILE A 10 -39.90 0.99 18.63
CA ILE A 10 -38.99 -0.16 18.58
C ILE A 10 -38.32 -0.15 17.20
N ILE A 11 -37.10 0.36 17.14
CA ILE A 11 -36.23 0.17 15.98
C ILE A 11 -35.60 -1.22 16.15
N LEU A 12 -36.12 -2.20 15.41
CA LEU A 12 -35.43 -3.47 15.24
C LEU A 12 -34.24 -3.22 14.32
N TYR A 13 -33.04 -3.11 14.90
CA TYR A 13 -31.79 -3.18 14.15
C TYR A 13 -31.63 -4.62 13.64
N VAL A 14 -32.06 -4.87 12.41
CA VAL A 14 -31.67 -6.07 11.67
C VAL A 14 -30.18 -5.91 11.38
N SER A 15 -29.32 -6.53 12.19
CA SER A 15 -27.90 -6.62 11.87
C SER A 15 -27.75 -7.53 10.67
N CYS A 16 -27.31 -6.98 9.55
CA CYS A 16 -26.84 -7.78 8.42
C CYS A 16 -25.46 -8.34 8.83
N SER A 17 -25.39 -9.60 9.30
CA SER A 17 -24.11 -10.30 9.38
C SER A 17 -23.82 -10.86 7.99
N ILE A 18 -23.11 -10.07 7.19
CA ILE A 18 -22.44 -10.63 6.02
C ILE A 18 -21.18 -11.28 6.59
N ASP A 19 -21.11 -12.61 6.52
CA ASP A 19 -19.88 -13.38 6.74
C ASP A 19 -18.93 -13.07 5.57
N ASP A 20 -18.42 -11.84 5.52
CA ASP A 20 -17.32 -11.51 4.64
C ASP A 20 -16.07 -12.23 5.17
N PRO A 21 -15.31 -12.94 4.32
CA PRO A 21 -14.09 -13.57 4.77
C PRO A 21 -13.19 -12.54 5.45
N ASP A 22 -12.58 -12.90 6.57
CA ASP A 22 -11.71 -11.98 7.28
C ASP A 22 -10.46 -11.66 6.44
N TYR A 23 -10.35 -10.41 6.02
CA TYR A 23 -9.19 -9.88 5.30
C TYR A 23 -8.40 -8.93 6.20
N ARG A 24 -7.08 -8.91 6.06
CA ARG A 24 -6.24 -7.84 6.61
C ARG A 24 -5.30 -7.24 5.59
N TYR A 25 -5.01 -5.96 5.76
CA TYR A 25 -3.96 -5.31 5.00
C TYR A 25 -2.59 -5.67 5.56
N LYS A 26 -1.66 -5.99 4.67
CA LYS A 26 -0.23 -6.13 4.99
C LYS A 26 0.62 -5.31 4.05
N LEU A 27 1.80 -4.93 4.54
CA LEU A 27 2.87 -4.44 3.70
C LEU A 27 3.83 -5.59 3.38
N LEU A 28 4.20 -5.70 2.12
CA LEU A 28 5.24 -6.60 1.65
C LEU A 28 6.49 -5.81 1.24
N PRO A 29 7.69 -6.36 1.50
CA PRO A 29 8.93 -5.71 1.13
C PRO A 29 9.10 -5.68 -0.38
N ILE A 30 9.70 -4.60 -0.87
CA ILE A 30 10.14 -4.49 -2.26
C ILE A 30 11.48 -5.20 -2.38
N GLN A 31 11.58 -6.21 -3.24
CA GLN A 31 12.82 -6.96 -3.44
C GLN A 31 13.79 -6.19 -4.34
N GLU A 32 13.31 -5.76 -5.50
CA GLU A 32 14.07 -4.98 -6.49
C GLU A 32 13.33 -3.70 -6.85
N SER A 33 14.08 -2.64 -7.12
CA SER A 33 13.55 -1.36 -7.58
C SER A 33 14.36 -0.87 -8.79
N GLU A 34 13.70 -0.31 -9.78
CA GLU A 34 14.32 0.35 -10.93
C GLU A 34 13.73 1.75 -11.05
N THR A 35 14.61 2.76 -10.94
CA THR A 35 14.27 4.17 -11.12
C THR A 35 14.89 4.70 -12.40
N PRO A 36 14.32 5.74 -13.02
CA PRO A 36 15.02 6.50 -14.06
C PRO A 36 16.34 7.07 -13.55
N GLN A 37 17.26 7.37 -14.48
CA GLN A 37 18.54 7.99 -14.16
C GLN A 37 18.35 9.43 -13.67
N SER A 38 17.41 10.14 -14.28
CA SER A 38 16.96 11.48 -13.91
C SER A 38 15.49 11.63 -14.28
N PHE A 39 14.87 12.65 -13.71
CA PHE A 39 13.52 13.09 -14.02
C PHE A 39 13.58 14.43 -14.73
N LYS A 40 12.57 14.70 -15.56
CA LYS A 40 12.37 16.01 -16.15
C LYS A 40 11.13 16.69 -15.57
N PHE A 41 11.28 17.93 -15.11
CA PHE A 41 10.18 18.64 -14.46
C PHE A 41 8.95 18.77 -15.37
N GLY A 42 7.77 18.43 -14.84
CA GLY A 42 6.50 18.48 -15.55
C GLY A 42 6.16 17.23 -16.37
N GLU A 43 7.11 16.30 -16.54
CA GLU A 43 6.87 15.03 -17.25
C GLU A 43 6.35 13.94 -16.30
N VAL A 44 5.95 12.81 -16.89
CA VAL A 44 5.55 11.61 -16.15
C VAL A 44 6.51 10.50 -16.49
N ASP A 45 7.22 10.04 -15.48
CA ASP A 45 8.15 8.92 -15.58
C ASP A 45 7.57 7.66 -14.97
N THR A 46 8.22 6.52 -15.17
CA THR A 46 7.79 5.23 -14.63
C THR A 46 8.86 4.63 -13.74
N ILE A 47 8.46 4.21 -12.54
CA ILE A 47 9.27 3.38 -11.65
C ILE A 47 8.73 1.96 -11.71
N LYS A 48 9.64 0.99 -11.62
CA LYS A 48 9.31 -0.43 -11.56
C LYS A 48 9.83 -1.00 -10.24
N VAL A 49 9.02 -1.86 -9.62
CA VAL A 49 9.40 -2.60 -8.41
C VAL A 49 9.01 -4.06 -8.56
N LYS A 50 9.78 -4.95 -7.94
CA LYS A 50 9.43 -6.37 -7.80
C LYS A 50 9.19 -6.74 -6.34
N TYR A 51 8.26 -7.66 -6.14
CA TYR A 51 7.89 -8.19 -4.83
C TYR A 51 7.37 -9.62 -4.98
N THR A 52 7.34 -10.35 -3.87
CA THR A 52 6.85 -11.73 -3.85
C THR A 52 5.59 -11.81 -3.00
N LEU A 53 4.51 -12.34 -3.58
CA LEU A 53 3.34 -12.78 -2.82
C LEU A 53 3.70 -14.09 -2.11
N PRO A 54 3.59 -14.20 -0.77
CA PRO A 54 4.06 -15.37 -0.04
C PRO A 54 3.33 -16.67 -0.37
N ASN A 55 2.01 -16.60 -0.57
CA ASN A 55 1.14 -17.75 -0.85
C ASN A 55 -0.15 -17.28 -1.55
N THR A 56 -1.06 -18.21 -1.87
CA THR A 56 -2.29 -17.90 -2.63
C THR A 56 -3.32 -17.05 -1.89
N CYS A 57 -3.18 -16.81 -0.58
CA CYS A 57 -4.06 -15.94 0.19
C CYS A 57 -3.68 -14.46 0.10
N PHE A 58 -2.50 -14.15 -0.46
CA PHE A 58 -2.08 -12.78 -0.68
C PHE A 58 -2.46 -12.31 -2.08
N SER A 59 -3.05 -11.13 -2.16
CA SER A 59 -3.29 -10.43 -3.41
C SER A 59 -2.79 -8.99 -3.35
N PHE A 60 -2.35 -8.48 -4.50
CA PHE A 60 -2.02 -7.06 -4.61
C PHE A 60 -3.28 -6.22 -4.34
N HIS A 61 -3.14 -5.22 -3.46
CA HIS A 61 -4.23 -4.29 -3.18
C HIS A 61 -3.92 -2.90 -3.73
N SER A 62 -2.79 -2.31 -3.32
CA SER A 62 -2.38 -0.99 -3.78
C SER A 62 -0.87 -0.79 -3.62
N LEU A 63 -0.35 0.26 -4.26
CA LEU A 63 0.95 0.80 -3.88
C LEU A 63 0.79 1.60 -2.58
N TYR A 64 1.64 1.37 -1.59
CA TYR A 64 1.82 2.32 -0.49
C TYR A 64 2.79 3.38 -0.97
N TYR A 65 2.36 4.65 -1.00
CA TYR A 65 3.15 5.76 -1.51
C TYR A 65 2.92 6.99 -0.63
N GLU A 66 3.87 7.28 0.26
CA GLU A 66 3.80 8.41 1.19
C GLU A 66 4.77 9.52 0.76
N TYR A 67 4.28 10.75 0.82
CA TYR A 67 5.05 11.96 0.53
C TYR A 67 5.61 12.52 1.84
N ARG A 68 6.92 12.78 1.88
CA ARG A 68 7.58 13.50 2.98
C ARG A 68 8.63 14.43 2.42
N ASP A 69 8.29 15.70 2.27
CA ASP A 69 9.13 16.69 1.58
C ASP A 69 9.54 16.18 0.18
N THR A 70 10.84 16.04 -0.07
CA THR A 70 11.40 15.49 -1.31
C THR A 70 11.47 13.96 -1.32
N THR A 71 11.14 13.31 -0.20
CA THR A 71 11.17 11.86 -0.03
C THR A 71 9.85 11.23 -0.45
N ARG A 72 9.94 10.03 -1.03
CA ARG A 72 8.82 9.14 -1.39
C ARG A 72 9.04 7.78 -0.73
N ILE A 73 8.21 7.45 0.24
CA ILE A 73 8.27 6.13 0.90
C ILE A 73 7.35 5.19 0.15
N VAL A 74 7.92 4.08 -0.33
CA VAL A 74 7.25 3.14 -1.23
C VAL A 74 7.26 1.73 -0.66
N ALA A 75 6.09 1.10 -0.61
CA ALA A 75 5.94 -0.31 -0.25
C ALA A 75 4.78 -0.95 -1.04
N ILE A 76 4.66 -2.27 -0.99
CA ILE A 76 3.51 -2.97 -1.59
C ILE A 76 2.47 -3.22 -0.51
N ARG A 77 1.24 -2.73 -0.70
CA ARG A 77 0.11 -3.08 0.16
C ARG A 77 -0.65 -4.25 -0.46
N THR A 78 -0.85 -5.29 0.32
CA THR A 78 -1.59 -6.49 -0.04
C THR A 78 -2.80 -6.69 0.85
N LEU A 79 -3.74 -7.49 0.35
CA LEU A 79 -4.78 -8.12 1.15
C LEU A 79 -4.37 -9.56 1.43
N GLU A 80 -4.50 -9.99 2.68
CA GLU A 80 -4.29 -11.37 3.12
C GLU A 80 -5.62 -11.91 3.64
N LYS A 81 -6.04 -13.06 3.12
CA LYS A 81 -7.19 -13.82 3.61
C LYS A 81 -6.81 -14.66 4.81
N LEU A 82 -7.58 -14.59 5.90
CA LEU A 82 -7.22 -15.23 7.18
C LEU A 82 -7.85 -16.59 7.42
N GLU A 83 -9.04 -16.84 6.87
CA GLU A 83 -9.80 -18.07 7.13
C GLU A 83 -9.86 -19.03 5.93
N GLU A 84 -8.98 -18.84 4.94
CA GLU A 84 -8.85 -19.72 3.77
C GLU A 84 -7.61 -20.61 3.88
N THR A 85 -7.73 -21.86 3.42
CA THR A 85 -6.58 -22.75 3.25
C THR A 85 -5.73 -22.29 2.07
N CYS A 86 -4.57 -21.69 2.35
CA CYS A 86 -3.65 -21.20 1.34
C CYS A 86 -2.74 -22.31 0.80
N GLN A 87 -2.41 -22.28 -0.48
CA GLN A 87 -1.31 -23.07 -1.03
C GLN A 87 -0.01 -22.31 -0.84
N GLU A 88 1.02 -22.96 -0.29
CA GLU A 88 2.37 -22.41 -0.06
C GLU A 88 3.16 -22.26 -1.37
N ILE A 89 2.63 -21.44 -2.27
CA ILE A 89 3.19 -21.13 -3.57
C ILE A 89 3.51 -19.64 -3.59
N SER A 90 4.78 -19.32 -3.42
CA SER A 90 5.27 -17.95 -3.55
C SER A 90 5.32 -17.55 -5.01
N VAL A 91 4.86 -16.34 -5.34
CA VAL A 91 4.92 -15.86 -6.73
C VAL A 91 5.49 -14.46 -6.81
N GLU A 92 6.53 -14.30 -7.61
CA GLU A 92 7.10 -12.99 -7.94
C GLU A 92 6.14 -12.19 -8.82
N ARG A 93 6.10 -10.89 -8.57
CA ARG A 93 5.29 -9.91 -9.28
C ARG A 93 6.11 -8.67 -9.56
N GLU A 94 5.83 -8.05 -10.69
CA GLU A 94 6.34 -6.75 -11.08
C GLU A 94 5.20 -5.73 -11.03
N LEU A 95 5.48 -4.55 -10.49
CA LEU A 95 4.58 -3.40 -10.54
C LEU A 95 5.30 -2.22 -11.15
N LYS A 96 4.71 -1.64 -12.20
CA LYS A 96 5.10 -0.37 -12.77
C LYS A 96 4.11 0.70 -12.34
N PHE A 97 4.59 1.83 -11.87
CA PHE A 97 3.73 2.95 -11.50
C PHE A 97 4.28 4.28 -12.03
N PRO A 98 3.38 5.17 -12.49
CA PRO A 98 3.78 6.47 -12.97
C PRO A 98 4.11 7.41 -11.81
N VAL A 99 5.12 8.24 -11.99
CA VAL A 99 5.47 9.36 -11.10
C VAL A 99 5.36 10.63 -11.92
N LYS A 100 4.41 11.50 -11.54
CA LYS A 100 4.35 12.85 -12.08
C LYS A 100 5.42 13.72 -11.41
N VAL A 101 6.36 14.23 -12.19
CA VAL A 101 7.49 15.00 -11.70
C VAL A 101 7.04 16.44 -11.42
N SER A 102 6.59 16.71 -10.20
CA SER A 102 5.98 17.99 -9.81
C SER A 102 6.79 18.84 -8.83
N GLN A 103 7.88 18.33 -8.27
CA GLN A 103 8.88 19.10 -7.50
C GLN A 103 10.13 19.31 -8.33
N LYS A 104 10.88 20.38 -8.02
CA LYS A 104 12.14 20.72 -8.71
C LYS A 104 13.36 20.16 -8.00
N GLU A 105 13.21 19.82 -6.72
CA GLU A 105 14.24 19.19 -5.92
C GLU A 105 14.36 17.70 -6.27
N ASP A 106 15.54 17.13 -6.06
CA ASP A 106 15.79 15.71 -6.27
C ASP A 106 14.86 14.82 -5.43
N TYR A 107 14.40 13.72 -6.01
CA TYR A 107 13.54 12.78 -5.33
C TYR A 107 14.37 11.77 -4.56
N ILE A 108 14.01 11.56 -3.30
CA ILE A 108 14.60 10.48 -2.47
C ILE A 108 13.55 9.38 -2.35
N PHE A 109 13.69 8.31 -3.13
CA PHE A 109 12.84 7.13 -2.97
C PHE A 109 13.37 6.24 -1.85
N LYS A 110 12.52 5.92 -0.88
CA LYS A 110 12.78 4.92 0.17
C LYS A 110 11.89 3.71 -0.09
N PHE A 111 12.46 2.68 -0.70
CA PHE A 111 11.76 1.41 -0.96
C PHE A 111 11.84 0.53 0.29
N TRP A 112 10.71 0.25 0.92
CA TRP A 112 10.64 -0.49 2.17
C TRP A 112 11.07 -1.95 1.99
N LYS A 113 12.00 -2.41 2.84
CA LYS A 113 12.61 -3.75 2.82
C LYS A 113 12.16 -4.63 3.98
N GLY A 114 11.26 -4.16 4.83
CA GLY A 114 10.83 -4.88 6.02
C GLY A 114 11.22 -4.15 7.29
N LYS A 115 11.22 -4.90 8.40
CA LYS A 115 11.67 -4.43 9.70
C LYS A 115 12.87 -5.24 10.16
N ASP A 116 13.77 -4.59 10.91
CA ASP A 116 14.87 -5.27 11.60
C ASP A 116 14.37 -6.01 12.87
N SER A 117 15.31 -6.60 13.62
CA SER A 117 15.03 -7.31 14.87
C SER A 117 14.44 -6.42 15.97
N ASP A 118 14.67 -5.11 15.89
CA ASP A 118 14.14 -4.12 16.84
C ASP A 118 12.76 -3.58 16.39
N GLY A 119 12.25 -4.03 15.25
CA GLY A 119 10.99 -3.57 14.67
C GLY A 119 11.07 -2.24 13.91
N LYS A 120 12.29 -1.74 13.63
CA LYS A 120 12.53 -0.50 12.87
C LYS A 120 12.50 -0.78 11.38
N ASP A 121 11.96 0.15 10.62
CA ASP A 121 11.84 0.02 9.17
C ASP A 121 13.19 0.12 8.46
N ILE A 122 13.42 -0.79 7.52
CA ILE A 122 14.60 -0.84 6.64
C ILE A 122 14.18 -0.33 5.26
N PHE A 123 15.02 0.50 4.64
CA PHE A 123 14.78 1.03 3.30
C PHE A 123 16.01 0.86 2.39
N GLU A 124 15.76 0.59 1.11
CA GLU A 124 16.70 0.90 0.03
C GLU A 124 16.41 2.32 -0.43
N GLU A 125 17.43 3.18 -0.37
CA GLU A 125 17.31 4.57 -0.80
C GLU A 125 17.86 4.76 -2.21
N LYS A 126 17.10 5.45 -3.07
CA LYS A 126 17.53 5.86 -4.41
C LYS A 126 17.25 7.34 -4.61
N ILE A 127 18.27 8.07 -5.06
CA ILE A 127 18.16 9.49 -5.40
C ILE A 127 17.97 9.59 -6.91
N VAL A 128 16.93 10.31 -7.35
CA VAL A 128 16.68 10.60 -8.76
C VAL A 128 16.74 12.11 -8.93
N LEU A 129 17.73 12.56 -9.71
CA LEU A 129 17.96 13.98 -9.95
C LEU A 129 16.85 14.57 -10.81
N VAL A 130 16.49 15.83 -10.57
CA VAL A 130 15.56 16.55 -11.45
C VAL A 130 16.33 17.51 -12.36
N GLU A 131 16.21 17.28 -13.67
CA GLU A 131 16.73 18.16 -14.70
C GLU A 131 15.71 19.27 -15.02
N GLU A 132 16.22 20.49 -15.25
CA GLU A 132 15.43 21.67 -15.64
C GLU A 132 14.91 21.61 -17.08
#